data_AF-A0A2D4HLT2-F1
#
_entry.id   AF-A0A2D4HLT2-F1
#
_cell.length_a   1.000
_cell.length_b   1.000
_cell.length_c   1.000
_cell.angle_alpha   90.00
_cell.angle_beta   90.00
_cell.angle_gamma   90.00
#
_symmetry.space_group_name_H-M   'P 1'
#
loop_
_entity.id
_entity.type
_entity.pdbx_description
1 polymer ?
#
loop_
_entity_poly.entity_id
_entity_poly.type
_entity_poly.pdbx_seq_one_letter_code
_entity_poly.pdbx_strand_id
1 'polypeptide(L)'
;YTLVSGSLPFDGQNLKELRERVLRGKYRVPFYMSTDCENILRRFLVLNPAKRCTLEQIMKDKWINIGYEGDELKPYREPEEDFADAKRIEVMVGMGYSREEIK
;
A
#
# COMPACT_ATOMS: atom_id res chain seq x y z
N TYR A 1 -5.17 1.78 -9.07
CA TYR A 1 -6.09 2.16 -10.15
C TYR A 1 -6.87 3.41 -9.76
N THR A 2 -7.79 3.33 -8.79
CA THR A 2 -8.66 4.46 -8.40
C THR A 2 -7.91 5.76 -8.09
N LEU A 3 -6.78 5.67 -7.38
CA LEU A 3 -5.95 6.84 -7.06
C LEU A 3 -5.42 7.59 -8.30
N VAL A 4 -5.16 6.87 -9.40
CA VAL A 4 -4.56 7.44 -10.61
C VAL A 4 -5.58 7.69 -11.72
N SER A 5 -6.76 7.06 -11.66
CA SER A 5 -7.83 7.20 -12.68
C SER A 5 -9.05 7.97 -12.21
N GLY A 6 -9.26 8.12 -10.90
CA GLY A 6 -10.47 8.70 -10.30
C GLY A 6 -11.71 7.79 -10.35
N SER A 7 -11.58 6.56 -10.86
CA SER A 7 -12.70 5.61 -11.01
C SER A 7 -12.31 4.19 -10.62
N LEU A 8 -13.30 3.32 -10.37
CA LEU A 8 -13.04 1.90 -10.10
C LEU A 8 -12.60 1.15 -11.38
N PRO A 9 -11.70 0.15 -11.29
CA PRO A 9 -11.29 -0.67 -12.43
C PRO A 9 -12.38 -1.64 -12.89
N PHE A 10 -13.23 -2.08 -11.96
CA PHE A 10 -14.39 -2.94 -12.19
C PHE A 10 -15.56 -2.37 -11.39
N ASP A 11 -16.69 -2.17 -12.05
CA ASP A 11 -17.91 -1.61 -11.46
C ASP A 11 -19.13 -2.18 -12.19
N GLY A 12 -20.30 -2.26 -11.57
CA GLY A 12 -21.51 -2.81 -12.19
C GLY A 12 -22.77 -2.36 -11.47
N GLN A 13 -23.91 -2.36 -12.15
CA GLN A 13 -25.18 -1.91 -11.56
C GLN A 13 -25.69 -2.87 -10.48
N ASN A 14 -25.19 -4.11 -10.47
CA ASN A 14 -25.52 -5.14 -9.51
C ASN A 14 -24.33 -6.10 -9.33
N LEU A 15 -24.44 -6.99 -8.34
CA LEU A 15 -23.35 -7.93 -7.98
C LEU A 15 -23.00 -8.89 -9.12
N LYS A 16 -23.97 -9.27 -9.96
CA LYS A 16 -23.74 -10.18 -11.09
C LYS A 16 -22.84 -9.51 -12.14
N GLU A 17 -23.15 -8.29 -12.54
CA GLU A 17 -22.32 -7.53 -13.49
C GLU A 17 -20.92 -7.26 -12.95
N LEU A 18 -20.81 -6.87 -11.68
CA LEU A 18 -19.51 -6.67 -11.03
C LEU A 18 -18.67 -7.94 -11.08
N ARG A 19 -19.26 -9.08 -10.69
CA ARG A 19 -18.60 -10.40 -10.72
C ARG A 19 -18.12 -10.74 -12.13
N GLU A 20 -18.95 -10.55 -13.16
CA GLU A 20 -18.57 -10.83 -14.55
C GLU A 20 -17.37 -9.97 -14.99
N ARG A 21 -17.33 -8.69 -14.62
CA ARG A 21 -16.20 -7.80 -14.96
C ARG A 21 -14.92 -8.17 -14.21
N VAL A 22 -15.01 -8.51 -12.92
CA VAL A 22 -13.86 -8.97 -12.13
C VAL A 22 -13.28 -10.26 -12.70
N LEU A 23 -14.14 -11.24 -13.05
CA LEU A 23 -13.70 -12.51 -13.64
C LEU A 23 -13.13 -12.34 -15.05
N ARG A 24 -13.61 -11.34 -15.80
CA ARG A 24 -13.03 -10.99 -17.12
C ARG A 24 -11.67 -10.30 -16.99
N GLY A 25 -11.43 -9.57 -15.90
CA GLY A 25 -10.15 -8.91 -15.59
C GLY A 25 -9.78 -7.78 -16.54
N LYS A 26 -10.71 -7.31 -17.39
CA LYS A 26 -10.48 -6.19 -18.31
C LYS A 26 -10.87 -4.88 -17.67
N TYR A 27 -9.93 -3.94 -17.61
CA TYR A 27 -10.13 -2.57 -17.13
C TYR A 27 -9.70 -1.57 -18.21
N ARG A 28 -10.18 -0.33 -18.11
CA ARG A 28 -9.83 0.75 -19.07
C ARG A 28 -8.50 1.38 -18.67
N VAL A 29 -7.62 1.63 -19.63
CA VAL A 29 -6.41 2.44 -19.45
C VAL A 29 -6.67 3.83 -20.03
N PRO A 30 -6.74 4.89 -19.22
CA PRO A 30 -6.89 6.26 -19.71
C PRO A 30 -5.65 6.73 -20.47
N PHE A 31 -5.81 7.65 -21.43
CA PHE A 31 -4.71 8.17 -22.25
C PHE A 31 -3.61 8.89 -21.47
N TYR A 32 -3.95 9.44 -20.30
CA TYR A 32 -3.03 10.16 -19.41
C TYR A 32 -2.26 9.21 -18.47
N MET A 33 -2.58 7.92 -18.46
CA MET A 33 -1.88 6.95 -17.63
C MET A 33 -0.54 6.61 -18.27
N SER A 34 0.56 6.77 -17.52
CA SER A 34 1.88 6.39 -18.01
C SER A 34 1.98 4.88 -18.20
N THR A 35 2.80 4.46 -19.16
CA THR A 35 3.08 3.03 -19.41
C THR A 35 3.64 2.34 -18.17
N ASP A 36 4.48 3.03 -17.41
CA ASP A 36 5.05 2.52 -16.15
C ASP A 36 3.94 2.24 -15.10
N CYS A 37 2.92 3.10 -15.01
CA CYS A 37 1.77 2.87 -14.12
C CYS A 37 0.91 1.68 -14.60
N GLU A 38 0.66 1.60 -15.91
CA GLU A 38 -0.09 0.50 -16.51
C GLU A 38 0.60 -0.85 -16.25
N ASN A 39 1.93 -0.90 -16.37
CA ASN A 39 2.72 -2.11 -16.13
C ASN A 39 2.55 -2.64 -14.71
N ILE A 40 2.55 -1.78 -13.69
CA ILE A 40 2.24 -2.19 -12.31
C ILE A 40 0.83 -2.76 -12.21
N LEU A 41 -0.17 -2.07 -12.76
CA LEU A 41 -1.56 -2.52 -12.71
C LEU A 41 -1.74 -3.89 -13.36
N ARG A 42 -1.02 -4.17 -14.45
CA ARG A 42 -1.00 -5.48 -15.11
C ARG A 42 -0.40 -6.59 -14.24
N ARG A 43 0.57 -6.27 -13.38
CA ARG A 43 1.18 -7.23 -12.43
C ARG A 43 0.30 -7.51 -11.22
N PHE A 44 -0.50 -6.53 -10.77
CA PHE A 44 -1.46 -6.69 -9.67
C PHE A 44 -2.77 -7.34 -10.09
N LEU A 45 -3.40 -6.83 -11.14
CA LEU A 45 -4.74 -7.23 -11.59
C LEU A 45 -4.69 -8.48 -12.50
N VAL A 46 -3.94 -9.49 -12.07
CA VAL A 46 -3.83 -10.79 -12.73
C VAL A 46 -4.93 -11.73 -12.22
N LEU A 47 -5.62 -12.38 -13.16
CA LEU A 47 -6.70 -13.33 -12.86
C LEU A 47 -6.20 -14.57 -12.13
N ASN A 48 -5.06 -15.12 -12.54
CA ASN A 48 -4.43 -16.25 -11.87
C ASN A 48 -3.63 -15.74 -10.65
N PRO A 49 -4.03 -16.09 -9.40
CA PRO A 49 -3.34 -15.63 -8.20
C PRO A 49 -1.87 -16.06 -8.15
N ALA A 50 -1.53 -17.25 -8.67
CA ALA A 50 -0.15 -17.76 -8.67
C ALA A 50 0.78 -16.99 -9.63
N LYS A 51 0.22 -16.26 -10.60
CA LYS A 51 0.97 -15.39 -11.51
C LYS A 51 1.01 -13.94 -11.03
N ARG A 52 0.32 -13.61 -9.94
CA ARG A 52 0.32 -12.25 -9.37
C ARG A 52 1.67 -11.99 -8.71
N CYS A 53 2.23 -10.81 -8.92
CA CYS A 53 3.47 -10.41 -8.26
C CYS A 53 3.29 -10.32 -6.74
N THR A 54 4.36 -10.60 -6.00
CA THR A 54 4.39 -10.32 -4.56
C THR A 54 4.59 -8.83 -4.30
N LEU A 55 4.27 -8.38 -3.09
CA LEU A 55 4.51 -6.98 -2.70
C LEU A 55 6.00 -6.64 -2.75
N GLU A 56 6.88 -7.52 -2.28
CA GLU A 56 8.33 -7.31 -2.34
C GLU A 56 8.85 -7.08 -3.78
N GLN A 57 8.27 -7.78 -4.76
CA GLN A 57 8.60 -7.59 -6.17
C GLN A 57 8.06 -6.28 -6.76
N ILE A 58 6.99 -5.72 -6.18
CA ILE A 58 6.41 -4.44 -6.59
C ILE A 58 7.14 -3.28 -5.92
N MET A 59 7.62 -3.45 -4.70
CA MET A 59 8.38 -2.42 -4.00
C MET A 59 9.65 -2.03 -4.77
N LYS A 60 10.17 -2.93 -5.60
CA LYS A 60 11.29 -2.71 -6.54
C LYS A 60 10.87 -2.22 -7.93
N ASP A 61 9.59 -1.98 -8.17
CA ASP A 61 9.12 -1.54 -9.48
C ASP A 61 9.55 -0.09 -9.76
N LYS A 62 9.91 0.19 -11.01
CA LYS A 62 10.35 1.51 -11.45
C LYS A 62 9.33 2.59 -11.11
N TRP A 63 8.03 2.35 -11.35
CA TRP A 63 7.01 3.39 -11.14
C TRP A 63 6.84 3.77 -9.67
N ILE A 64 7.06 2.83 -8.75
CA ILE A 64 7.00 3.08 -7.29
C ILE A 64 8.16 3.97 -6.83
N ASN A 65 9.32 3.84 -7.48
CA ASN A 65 10.56 4.48 -7.05
C ASN A 65 10.98 5.69 -7.91
N ILE A 66 10.08 6.23 -8.76
CA ILE A 66 10.37 7.45 -9.54
C ILE A 66 10.60 8.62 -8.58
N GLY A 67 11.78 9.24 -8.63
CA GLY A 67 12.16 10.34 -7.74
C GLY A 67 12.67 9.89 -6.36
N TYR A 68 12.85 8.59 -6.15
CA TYR A 68 13.37 7.98 -4.93
C TYR A 68 14.60 7.10 -5.20
N GLU A 69 15.43 7.47 -6.19
CA GLU A 69 16.56 6.64 -6.63
C GLU A 69 17.60 6.37 -5.52
N GLY A 70 17.68 7.24 -4.51
CA GLY A 70 18.55 7.08 -3.35
C GLY A 70 17.91 6.38 -2.14
N ASP A 71 16.60 6.16 -2.16
CA ASP A 71 15.83 5.60 -1.05
C ASP A 71 14.66 4.75 -1.57
N GLU A 72 15.00 3.67 -2.26
CA GLU A 72 14.01 2.74 -2.78
C GLU A 72 13.16 2.13 -1.66
N LEU A 73 11.89 1.86 -1.99
CA LEU A 73 10.93 1.26 -1.08
C LEU A 73 11.37 -0.15 -0.65
N LYS A 74 11.44 -0.38 0.66
CA LYS A 74 11.84 -1.65 1.29
C LYS A 74 10.79 -2.14 2.28
N PRO A 75 10.71 -3.46 2.55
CA PRO A 75 9.87 -4.00 3.61
C PRO A 75 10.08 -3.20 4.89
N TYR A 76 8.98 -2.73 5.46
CA TYR A 76 9.02 -2.01 6.71
C TYR A 76 9.62 -2.89 7.80
N ARG A 77 10.59 -2.34 8.53
CA ARG A 77 11.15 -2.96 9.72
C ARG A 77 10.60 -2.21 10.92
N GLU A 78 9.85 -2.93 11.74
CA GLU A 78 9.34 -2.38 13.00
C GLU A 78 10.52 -1.96 13.89
N PRO A 79 10.57 -0.70 14.35
CA PRO A 79 11.58 -0.25 15.29
C PRO A 79 11.33 -0.91 16.64
N GLU A 80 12.38 -1.01 17.46
CA GLU A 80 12.23 -1.43 18.84
C GLU A 80 11.38 -0.42 19.60
N GLU A 81 10.49 -0.92 20.46
CA GLU A 81 9.65 -0.09 21.30
C GLU A 81 10.50 0.65 22.33
N ASP A 82 10.41 1.98 22.33
CA ASP A 82 11.08 2.82 23.31
C ASP A 82 10.17 3.10 24.51
N PHE A 83 10.27 2.22 25.51
CA PHE A 83 9.63 2.40 26.82
C PHE A 83 10.43 3.31 27.76
N ALA A 84 11.61 3.79 27.35
CA ALA A 84 12.54 4.54 28.17
C ALA A 84 12.56 6.05 27.86
N ASP A 85 11.61 6.55 27.06
CA ASP A 85 11.50 7.98 26.74
C ASP A 85 11.23 8.80 28.01
N ALA A 86 12.31 9.42 28.51
CA ALA A 86 12.28 10.21 29.74
C ALA A 86 11.24 11.34 29.68
N LYS A 87 11.02 11.96 28.52
CA LYS A 87 10.04 13.05 28.41
C LYS A 87 8.62 12.53 28.58
N ARG A 88 8.31 11.36 28.01
CA ARG A 88 7.01 10.72 28.19
C ARG A 88 6.81 10.27 29.64
N ILE A 89 7.84 9.69 30.24
CA ILE A 89 7.81 9.24 31.65
C ILE A 89 7.54 10.42 32.59
N GLU A 90 8.24 11.56 32.44
CA GLU A 90 7.99 12.74 33.28
C GLU A 90 6.55 13.26 33.16
N VAL A 91 5.98 13.23 31.95
CA VAL A 91 4.57 13.62 31.73
C VAL A 91 3.63 12.69 32.50
N MET A 92 3.86 11.38 32.45
CA MET A 92 3.06 10.38 33.17
C MET A 92 3.20 10.54 34.70
N VAL A 93 4.41 10.87 35.18
CA VAL A 93 4.62 11.22 36.60
C VAL A 93 3.83 12.47 36.99
N GLY A 94 3.81 13.49 36.14
CA GLY A 94 2.98 14.68 36.35
C GLY A 94 1.47 14.40 36.37
N MET A 95 1.03 13.30 35.76
CA MET A 95 -0.36 12.83 35.79
C MET A 95 -0.69 11.98 37.03
N GLY A 96 0.30 11.68 37.88
CA GLY A 96 0.12 10.95 39.14
C GLY A 96 0.54 9.48 39.13
N TYR A 97 1.09 8.97 38.03
CA TYR A 97 1.66 7.61 37.98
C TYR A 97 3.07 7.60 38.59
N SER A 98 3.40 6.58 39.37
CA SER A 98 4.77 6.37 39.86
C SER A 98 5.67 5.79 38.76
N ARG A 99 6.98 5.97 38.87
CA ARG A 99 7.95 5.39 37.91
C ARG A 99 7.97 3.86 37.91
N GLU A 100 7.48 3.23 38.96
CA GLU A 100 7.36 1.77 39.07
C GLU A 100 6.14 1.25 38.29
N GLU A 101 5.08 2.05 38.18
CA GLU A 101 3.87 1.74 37.40
C GLU A 101 4.04 2.02 35.90
N ILE A 102 4.99 2.88 35.53
CA ILE A 102 5.29 3.26 34.13
C ILE A 102 6.23 2.25 33.44
N LYS A 103 6.92 1.42 34.22
CA LYS A 103 7.92 0.45 33.73
C LYS A 103 7.33 -0.74 32.99
#